data_AF-A0A7J3YPH7-F1
#
_entry.id   AF-A0A7J3YPH7-F1
#
_cell.length_a   1.000
_cell.length_b   1.000
_cell.length_c   1.000
_cell.angle_alpha   90.00
_cell.angle_beta   90.00
_cell.angle_gamma   90.00
#
_symmetry.space_group_name_H-M   'P 1'
#
loop_
_entity.id
_entity.type
_entity.pdbx_description
1 polymer ?
#
loop_
_entity_poly.entity_id
_entity_poly.type
_entity_poly.pdbx_seq_one_letter_code
_entity_poly.pdbx_strand_id
1 'polypeptide(L)'
;MNKMKYAVLVKLRAPAGVSIYYPLATTTAPHYPLPPPTTVAGAIAYSYLRLRESSELAENNYSPTVKILDKLKYASAGAEGWTRSREVERIYQLSYQRKERWDELALAYTIGVRGSSHYANDTLYLFYVTTESSLPKYAYGITRVGRKENLVSVDAVYYEDLNKTIKAIGKGAFETYFYFPKEIAVSANAEVISMPKLAKENFGRTTTPLLEDYYLSNGLEPIRGELKSSGALIRIEDHEIPVPRTILD
;
A
#
# COMPACT_ATOMS: atom_id res chain seq x y z
N MET A 1 4.82 -15.81 -25.71
CA MET A 1 5.75 -16.26 -24.63
C MET A 1 5.27 -15.66 -23.33
N ASN A 2 4.86 -16.48 -22.35
CA ASN A 2 4.47 -15.95 -21.05
C ASN A 2 5.74 -15.42 -20.36
N LYS A 3 5.79 -14.11 -20.06
CA LYS A 3 6.96 -13.53 -19.39
C LYS A 3 7.00 -14.05 -17.96
N MET A 4 8.13 -14.60 -17.54
CA MET A 4 8.33 -15.02 -16.15
C MET A 4 8.04 -13.86 -15.20
N LYS A 5 7.24 -14.13 -14.16
CA LYS A 5 6.80 -13.14 -13.16
C LYS A 5 7.49 -13.44 -11.84
N TYR A 6 7.77 -12.40 -11.08
CA TYR A 6 8.41 -12.47 -9.78
C TYR A 6 7.49 -11.86 -8.73
N ALA A 7 7.28 -12.60 -7.63
CA ALA A 7 6.67 -12.06 -6.42
C ALA A 7 7.78 -11.45 -5.57
N VAL A 8 7.60 -10.21 -5.11
CA VAL A 8 8.60 -9.48 -4.34
C VAL A 8 7.97 -8.93 -3.07
N LEU A 9 8.60 -9.23 -1.94
CA LEU A 9 8.28 -8.69 -0.63
C LEU A 9 9.46 -7.85 -0.13
N VAL A 10 9.20 -6.61 0.24
CA VAL A 10 10.17 -5.68 0.80
C VAL A 10 9.77 -5.38 2.23
N LYS A 11 10.65 -5.69 3.19
CA LYS A 11 10.52 -5.31 4.59
C LYS A 11 11.24 -3.99 4.81
N LEU A 12 10.50 -2.97 5.26
CA LEU A 12 10.99 -1.64 5.53
C LEU A 12 10.89 -1.31 7.02
N ARG A 13 11.79 -0.44 7.49
CA ARG A 13 11.62 0.35 8.71
C ARG A 13 11.20 1.77 8.39
N ALA A 14 10.16 2.23 9.05
CA ALA A 14 9.57 3.56 8.93
C ALA A 14 9.46 4.21 10.33
N PRO A 15 10.59 4.61 10.95
CA PRO A 15 10.62 5.08 12.35
C PRO A 15 9.83 6.36 12.61
N ALA A 16 9.65 7.20 11.59
CA ALA A 16 8.84 8.41 11.66
C ALA A 16 7.40 8.20 11.15
N GLY A 17 7.03 6.97 10.79
CA GLY A 17 5.81 6.68 10.05
C GLY A 17 5.86 7.20 8.60
N VAL A 18 4.71 7.17 7.92
CA VAL A 18 4.55 7.70 6.57
C VAL A 18 3.28 8.53 6.44
N SER A 19 3.40 9.68 5.79
CA SER A 19 2.28 10.57 5.47
C SER A 19 1.83 10.38 4.02
N ILE A 20 0.63 9.82 3.82
CA ILE A 20 0.08 9.52 2.48
C ILE A 20 -1.36 10.01 2.39
N TYR A 21 -1.54 11.20 1.84
CA TYR A 21 -2.85 11.86 1.80
C TYR A 21 -3.75 11.31 0.71
N TYR A 22 -5.05 11.45 0.92
CA TYR A 22 -6.02 11.19 -0.14
C TYR A 22 -5.78 12.17 -1.29
N PRO A 23 -6.03 11.76 -2.54
CA PRO A 23 -5.94 12.67 -3.67
C PRO A 23 -6.83 13.90 -3.44
N LEU A 24 -6.37 15.07 -3.90
CA LEU A 24 -7.08 16.37 -3.82
C LEU A 24 -7.30 16.92 -2.40
N ALA A 25 -6.76 16.25 -1.38
CA ALA A 25 -7.01 16.62 -0.01
C ALA A 25 -6.06 17.77 0.43
N THR A 26 -6.59 18.78 1.13
CA THR A 26 -5.84 19.97 1.60
C THR A 26 -5.00 19.66 2.84
N THR A 27 -4.14 20.56 3.30
CA THR A 27 -3.05 20.31 4.27
C THR A 27 -3.41 19.59 5.59
N THR A 28 -4.67 19.58 6.02
CA THR A 28 -5.20 18.85 7.21
C THR A 28 -5.97 17.57 6.84
N ALA A 29 -5.54 16.92 5.76
CA ALA A 29 -6.34 15.94 5.04
C ALA A 29 -6.45 14.53 5.64
N PRO A 30 -7.54 13.81 5.30
CA PRO A 30 -7.57 12.36 5.43
C PRO A 30 -6.35 11.73 4.72
N HIS A 31 -5.80 10.71 5.36
CA HIS A 31 -4.62 9.99 4.89
C HIS A 31 -4.84 8.48 5.00
N TYR A 32 -4.16 7.75 4.13
CA TYR A 32 -4.21 6.31 4.09
C TYR A 32 -3.38 5.70 5.23
N PRO A 33 -3.91 4.68 5.91
CA PRO A 33 -3.17 3.93 6.94
C PRO A 33 -1.97 3.18 6.34
N LEU A 34 -2.15 2.58 5.16
CA LEU A 34 -1.11 1.91 4.40
C LEU A 34 -0.89 2.60 3.04
N PRO A 35 0.31 2.51 2.45
CA PRO A 35 0.58 3.05 1.14
C PRO A 35 -0.32 2.43 0.06
N PRO A 36 -1.10 3.23 -0.71
CA PRO A 36 -1.86 2.73 -1.84
C PRO A 36 -0.97 2.07 -2.91
N PRO A 37 -1.54 1.25 -3.81
CA PRO A 37 -0.78 0.57 -4.87
C PRO A 37 0.09 1.53 -5.69
N THR A 38 -0.44 2.71 -6.01
CA THR A 38 0.29 3.77 -6.72
C THR A 38 1.49 4.32 -5.96
N THR A 39 1.40 4.41 -4.63
CA THR A 39 2.51 4.84 -3.77
C THR A 39 3.58 3.77 -3.65
N VAL A 40 3.19 2.49 -3.55
CA VAL A 40 4.11 1.35 -3.62
C VAL A 40 4.89 1.37 -4.94
N ALA A 41 4.18 1.49 -6.06
CA ALA A 41 4.79 1.61 -7.39
C ALA A 41 5.71 2.83 -7.50
N GLY A 42 5.33 3.97 -6.92
CA GLY A 42 6.13 5.18 -6.87
C GLY A 42 7.45 5.01 -6.10
N ALA A 43 7.42 4.33 -4.95
CA ALA A 43 8.61 4.04 -4.14
C ALA A 43 9.61 3.17 -4.93
N ILE A 44 9.12 2.12 -5.59
CA ILE A 44 9.95 1.22 -6.40
C ILE A 44 10.50 1.95 -7.62
N ALA A 45 9.64 2.67 -8.36
CA ALA A 45 10.05 3.46 -9.52
C ALA A 45 11.15 4.45 -9.18
N TYR A 46 11.04 5.12 -8.03
CA TYR A 46 12.05 6.07 -7.59
C TYR A 46 13.43 5.44 -7.51
N SER A 47 13.55 4.31 -6.81
CA SER A 47 14.82 3.58 -6.65
C SER A 47 15.37 3.08 -7.99
N TYR A 48 14.51 2.52 -8.85
CA TYR A 48 14.89 1.96 -10.14
C TYR A 48 15.33 3.05 -11.14
N LEU A 49 14.56 4.14 -11.23
CA LEU A 49 14.84 5.22 -12.18
C LEU A 49 16.01 6.07 -11.73
N ARG A 50 16.13 6.43 -10.44
CA ARG A 50 17.27 7.23 -9.95
C ARG A 50 18.63 6.61 -10.27
N LEU A 51 18.70 5.27 -10.30
CA LEU A 51 19.93 4.52 -10.58
C LEU A 51 20.17 4.27 -12.08
N ARG A 52 19.20 4.57 -12.95
CA ARG A 52 19.29 4.33 -14.41
C ARG A 52 19.15 5.59 -15.26
N GLU A 53 18.36 6.56 -14.81
CA GLU A 53 17.98 7.77 -15.51
C GLU A 53 18.15 8.97 -14.56
N SER A 54 18.85 10.00 -15.03
CA SER A 54 19.26 11.15 -14.19
C SER A 54 18.13 12.14 -13.88
N SER A 55 16.92 11.96 -14.42
CA SER A 55 15.85 12.97 -14.39
C SER A 55 14.64 12.52 -13.57
N GLU A 56 14.41 13.19 -12.43
CA GLU A 56 13.16 13.11 -11.65
C GLU A 56 12.00 13.90 -12.30
N LEU A 57 12.20 14.48 -13.49
CA LEU A 57 11.21 15.35 -14.12
C LEU A 57 10.05 14.55 -14.73
N ALA A 58 8.84 15.05 -14.52
CA ALA A 58 7.63 14.52 -15.13
C ALA A 58 7.74 14.59 -16.66
N GLU A 59 7.89 13.44 -17.33
CA GLU A 59 7.74 13.37 -18.78
C GLU A 59 6.26 13.55 -19.12
N ASN A 60 5.94 14.52 -19.99
CA ASN A 60 4.62 14.69 -20.59
C ASN A 60 3.45 14.79 -19.58
N ASN A 61 3.62 15.50 -18.45
CA ASN A 61 2.63 15.65 -17.35
C ASN A 61 2.32 14.36 -16.55
N TYR A 62 3.15 13.32 -16.66
CA TYR A 62 3.03 12.10 -15.87
C TYR A 62 4.22 11.91 -14.93
N SER A 63 4.00 11.22 -13.81
CA SER A 63 5.06 10.72 -12.95
C SER A 63 5.98 9.80 -13.75
N PRO A 64 7.31 9.85 -13.54
CA PRO A 64 8.25 8.90 -14.11
C PRO A 64 7.89 7.43 -13.84
N THR A 65 7.11 7.14 -12.78
CA THR A 65 6.57 5.80 -12.49
C THR A 65 5.87 5.14 -13.68
N VAL A 66 5.29 5.91 -14.60
CA VAL A 66 4.62 5.37 -15.81
C VAL A 66 5.57 4.51 -16.65
N LYS A 67 6.88 4.78 -16.62
CA LYS A 67 7.92 4.02 -17.36
C LYS A 67 8.08 2.56 -16.91
N ILE A 68 7.61 2.23 -15.71
CA ILE A 68 7.70 0.86 -15.18
C ILE A 68 6.32 0.22 -14.95
N LEU A 69 5.24 0.93 -15.25
CA LEU A 69 3.89 0.49 -14.92
C LEU A 69 3.48 -0.76 -15.72
N ASP A 70 3.94 -0.90 -16.96
CA ASP A 70 3.73 -2.10 -17.78
C ASP A 70 4.41 -3.36 -17.19
N LYS A 71 5.48 -3.14 -16.43
CA LYS A 71 6.27 -4.18 -15.75
C LYS A 71 5.72 -4.55 -14.38
N LEU A 72 4.91 -3.71 -13.75
CA LEU A 72 4.28 -3.95 -12.46
C LEU A 72 2.85 -4.47 -12.67
N LYS A 73 2.60 -5.72 -12.27
CA LYS A 73 1.29 -6.38 -12.43
C LYS A 73 0.39 -6.23 -11.21
N TYR A 74 0.99 -6.03 -10.04
CA TYR A 74 0.27 -5.88 -8.78
C TYR A 74 1.13 -5.15 -7.76
N ALA A 75 0.48 -4.43 -6.84
CA ALA A 75 1.14 -3.83 -5.69
C ALA A 75 0.19 -3.78 -4.49
N SER A 76 0.71 -4.16 -3.33
CA SER A 76 0.04 -4.13 -2.03
C SER A 76 1.02 -3.67 -0.94
N ALA A 77 0.51 -3.28 0.21
CA ALA A 77 1.29 -3.05 1.41
C ALA A 77 0.60 -3.69 2.62
N GLY A 78 1.40 -4.00 3.64
CA GLY A 78 0.95 -4.62 4.88
C GLY A 78 1.75 -4.10 6.08
N ALA A 79 1.13 -4.14 7.25
CA ALA A 79 1.80 -3.91 8.53
C ALA A 79 1.08 -4.71 9.62
N GLU A 80 1.84 -5.37 10.48
CA GLU A 80 1.32 -6.21 11.59
C GLU A 80 0.60 -5.39 12.68
N GLY A 81 0.71 -4.07 12.61
CA GLY A 81 -0.15 -3.14 13.33
C GLY A 81 0.09 -1.73 12.82
N TRP A 82 -0.94 -0.89 12.84
CA TRP A 82 -0.84 0.51 12.43
C TRP A 82 -1.78 1.41 13.21
N THR A 83 -1.38 2.67 13.38
CA THR A 83 -2.24 3.73 13.93
C THR A 83 -2.03 5.01 13.14
N ARG A 84 -3.08 5.83 13.06
CA ARG A 84 -3.04 7.13 12.40
C ARG A 84 -2.91 8.24 13.42
N SER A 85 -2.16 9.28 13.11
CA SER A 85 -2.08 10.47 13.96
C SER A 85 -3.46 11.11 14.23
N ARG A 86 -4.41 10.93 13.30
CA ARG A 86 -5.82 11.33 13.45
C ARG A 86 -6.55 10.60 14.59
N GLU A 87 -6.19 9.35 14.89
CA GLU A 87 -6.78 8.60 16.01
C GLU A 87 -6.28 9.14 17.35
N VAL A 88 -4.99 9.47 17.44
CA VAL A 88 -4.40 10.13 18.62
C VAL A 88 -5.04 11.50 18.86
N GLU A 89 -5.19 12.30 17.82
CA GLU A 89 -5.86 13.60 17.88
C GLU A 89 -7.28 13.48 18.43
N ARG A 90 -8.05 12.50 17.93
CA ARG A 90 -9.41 12.23 18.39
C ARG A 90 -9.46 11.93 19.90
N ILE A 91 -8.53 11.13 20.41
CA ILE A 91 -8.46 10.81 21.84
C ILE A 91 -8.23 12.09 22.66
N TYR A 92 -7.25 12.91 22.27
CA TYR A 92 -6.96 14.14 22.98
C TYR A 92 -8.14 15.13 22.91
N GLN A 93 -8.71 15.38 21.73
CA GLN A 93 -9.79 16.36 21.58
C GLN A 93 -11.06 15.95 22.32
N LEU A 94 -11.49 14.67 22.20
CA LEU A 94 -12.71 14.20 22.88
C LEU A 94 -12.60 14.32 24.41
N SER A 95 -11.41 14.20 24.98
CA SER A 95 -11.20 14.35 26.43
C SER A 95 -11.47 15.78 26.94
N TYR A 96 -11.28 16.80 26.09
CA TYR A 96 -11.55 18.20 26.42
C TYR A 96 -12.91 18.69 25.90
N GLN A 97 -13.59 17.89 25.08
CA GLN A 97 -14.88 18.23 24.50
C GLN A 97 -15.99 18.07 25.53
N ARG A 98 -16.92 19.04 25.55
CA ARG A 98 -18.11 18.93 26.39
C ARG A 98 -18.97 17.76 25.93
N LYS A 99 -19.55 17.04 26.89
CA LYS A 99 -20.31 15.79 26.67
C LYS A 99 -21.42 15.96 25.64
N GLU A 100 -22.07 17.12 25.61
CA GLU A 100 -23.17 17.42 24.67
C GLU A 100 -22.73 17.45 23.21
N ARG A 101 -21.41 17.53 22.95
CA ARG A 101 -20.82 17.61 21.61
C ARG A 101 -20.08 16.34 21.21
N TRP A 102 -20.10 15.26 22.01
CA TRP A 102 -19.35 14.04 21.70
C TRP A 102 -19.81 13.35 20.41
N ASP A 103 -21.08 13.54 20.04
CA ASP A 103 -21.64 12.99 18.80
C ASP A 103 -21.22 13.79 17.55
N GLU A 104 -20.70 15.01 17.73
CA GLU A 104 -20.20 15.86 16.65
C GLU A 104 -18.77 15.47 16.28
N LEU A 105 -18.60 14.34 15.57
CA LEU A 105 -17.29 13.84 15.13
C LEU A 105 -16.45 14.89 14.39
N ALA A 106 -17.05 15.85 13.69
CA ALA A 106 -16.34 16.94 13.04
C ALA A 106 -15.53 17.81 14.01
N LEU A 107 -16.02 17.97 15.25
CA LEU A 107 -15.36 18.72 16.32
C LEU A 107 -14.32 17.89 17.07
N ALA A 108 -14.27 16.58 16.85
CA ALA A 108 -13.27 15.69 17.44
C ALA A 108 -11.88 15.81 16.76
N TYR A 109 -11.72 16.75 15.84
CA TYR A 109 -10.50 17.02 15.09
C TYR A 109 -10.23 18.53 15.10
N THR A 110 -8.97 18.94 15.22
CA THR A 110 -8.53 20.33 15.22
C THR A 110 -7.87 20.70 13.88
N ILE A 111 -7.19 21.86 13.82
CA ILE A 111 -6.24 22.20 12.75
C ILE A 111 -5.02 21.27 12.94
N GLY A 112 -5.24 20.00 12.63
CA GLY A 112 -4.42 18.88 13.07
C GLY A 112 -3.02 18.86 12.47
N VAL A 113 -2.14 18.18 13.18
CA VAL A 113 -0.80 17.79 12.77
C VAL A 113 -0.87 17.12 11.39
N ARG A 114 0.16 17.28 10.55
CA ARG A 114 0.25 16.59 9.26
C ARG A 114 -0.05 15.10 9.44
N GLY A 115 -1.10 14.62 8.78
CA GLY A 115 -1.54 13.22 8.86
C GLY A 115 -0.41 12.22 8.59
N SER A 116 -0.17 11.29 9.49
CA SER A 116 0.88 10.26 9.42
C SER A 116 0.37 8.94 9.96
N SER A 117 0.80 7.86 9.33
CA SER A 117 0.55 6.49 9.77
C SER A 117 1.81 5.92 10.39
N HIS A 118 1.69 5.40 11.60
CA HIS A 118 2.77 4.77 12.36
C HIS A 118 2.53 3.27 12.43
N TYR A 119 3.61 2.49 12.46
CA TYR A 119 3.55 1.04 12.33
C TYR A 119 4.14 0.36 13.56
N ALA A 120 3.56 -0.77 13.96
CA ALA A 120 4.10 -1.58 15.04
C ALA A 120 5.53 -2.00 14.72
N ASN A 121 6.45 -1.83 15.68
CA ASN A 121 7.89 -2.07 15.51
C ASN A 121 8.50 -1.32 14.31
N ASP A 122 7.93 -0.17 13.94
CA ASP A 122 8.28 0.62 12.76
C ASP A 122 8.25 -0.18 11.44
N THR A 123 7.59 -1.34 11.41
CA THR A 123 7.71 -2.29 10.30
C THR A 123 6.61 -2.07 9.26
N LEU A 124 7.02 -1.81 8.02
CA LEU A 124 6.13 -1.68 6.87
C LEU A 124 6.56 -2.67 5.79
N TYR A 125 5.61 -3.44 5.26
CA TYR A 125 5.85 -4.34 4.15
C TYR A 125 5.29 -3.78 2.86
N LEU A 126 6.08 -3.81 1.79
CA LEU A 126 5.61 -3.58 0.43
C LEU A 126 5.65 -4.89 -0.34
N PHE A 127 4.56 -5.21 -1.02
CA PHE A 127 4.48 -6.38 -1.89
C PHE A 127 4.18 -5.95 -3.32
N TYR A 128 4.84 -6.55 -4.30
CA TYR A 128 4.51 -6.32 -5.69
C TYR A 128 4.85 -7.52 -6.56
N VAL A 129 4.17 -7.60 -7.71
CA VAL A 129 4.45 -8.62 -8.74
C VAL A 129 4.96 -7.93 -9.99
N THR A 130 6.10 -8.41 -10.52
CA THR A 130 6.74 -7.81 -11.69
C THR A 130 7.15 -8.82 -12.74
N THR A 131 7.15 -8.41 -14.01
CA THR A 131 7.75 -9.16 -15.12
C THR A 131 9.21 -8.79 -15.39
N GLU A 132 9.76 -7.82 -14.66
CA GLU A 132 11.12 -7.32 -14.83
C GLU A 132 12.04 -7.92 -13.78
N SER A 133 12.90 -8.85 -14.21
CA SER A 133 13.81 -9.59 -13.32
C SER A 133 14.86 -8.71 -12.65
N SER A 134 15.15 -7.54 -13.19
CA SER A 134 16.09 -6.61 -12.57
C SER A 134 15.48 -5.76 -11.46
N LEU A 135 14.15 -5.55 -11.45
CA LEU A 135 13.44 -4.67 -10.52
C LEU A 135 13.66 -5.03 -9.03
N PRO A 136 13.63 -6.31 -8.61
CA PRO A 136 13.85 -6.69 -7.20
C PRO A 136 15.18 -6.19 -6.64
N LYS A 137 16.24 -6.15 -7.44
CA LYS A 137 17.57 -5.68 -7.00
C LYS A 137 17.58 -4.21 -6.62
N TYR A 138 16.69 -3.41 -7.21
CA TYR A 138 16.60 -1.97 -6.93
C TYR A 138 15.77 -1.67 -5.69
N ALA A 139 15.01 -2.64 -5.15
CA ALA A 139 14.20 -2.44 -3.96
C ALA A 139 15.03 -2.01 -2.73
N TYR A 140 16.30 -2.42 -2.64
CA TYR A 140 17.24 -1.94 -1.61
C TYR A 140 17.51 -0.43 -1.66
N GLY A 141 17.28 0.21 -2.81
CA GLY A 141 17.41 1.64 -3.00
C GLY A 141 16.18 2.46 -2.58
N ILE A 142 15.14 1.83 -2.02
CA ILE A 142 13.96 2.54 -1.50
C ILE A 142 14.36 3.28 -0.23
N THR A 143 14.46 4.61 -0.32
CA THR A 143 14.78 5.49 0.82
C THR A 143 13.59 6.29 1.32
N ARG A 144 12.44 6.21 0.63
CA ARG A 144 11.23 6.96 0.97
C ARG A 144 9.97 6.27 0.45
N VAL A 145 8.85 6.45 1.16
CA VAL A 145 7.52 6.00 0.73
C VAL A 145 6.52 7.15 0.87
N GLY A 146 5.93 7.56 -0.25
CA GLY A 146 5.05 8.73 -0.30
C GLY A 146 5.85 10.03 -0.46
N ARG A 147 5.77 10.95 0.52
CA ARG A 147 6.41 12.27 0.45
C ARG A 147 7.93 12.20 0.64
N LYS A 148 8.64 13.28 0.26
CA LYS A 148 10.10 13.39 0.44
C LYS A 148 10.54 13.34 1.92
N GLU A 149 9.66 13.72 2.83
CA GLU A 149 9.86 13.72 4.29
C GLU A 149 9.69 12.33 4.94
N ASN A 150 9.05 11.38 4.24
CA ASN A 150 8.77 10.04 4.77
C ASN A 150 9.95 9.10 4.49
N LEU A 151 11.01 9.24 5.28
CA LEU A 151 12.21 8.41 5.14
C LEU A 151 11.96 7.00 5.66
N VAL A 152 12.46 6.01 4.91
CA VAL A 152 12.43 4.59 5.29
C VAL A 152 13.80 3.96 5.02
N SER A 153 14.10 2.85 5.69
CA SER A 153 15.22 1.97 5.36
C SER A 153 14.74 0.59 5.00
N VAL A 154 15.43 -0.08 4.08
CA VAL A 154 15.13 -1.46 3.69
C VAL A 154 15.86 -2.41 4.62
N ASP A 155 15.12 -3.26 5.34
CA ASP A 155 15.66 -4.30 6.20
C ASP A 155 15.95 -5.57 5.40
N ALA A 156 15.02 -5.98 4.53
CA ALA A 156 15.15 -7.18 3.73
C ALA A 156 14.33 -7.10 2.44
N VAL A 157 14.79 -7.79 1.39
CA VAL A 157 14.06 -8.00 0.14
C VAL A 157 14.04 -9.48 -0.16
N TYR A 158 12.84 -10.05 -0.25
CA TYR A 158 12.59 -11.43 -0.63
C TYR A 158 11.93 -11.43 -2.00
N TYR A 159 12.43 -12.25 -2.93
CA TYR A 159 11.78 -12.40 -4.23
C TYR A 159 11.98 -13.79 -4.79
N GLU A 160 10.92 -14.31 -5.39
CA GLU A 160 10.86 -15.66 -5.96
C GLU A 160 10.07 -15.66 -7.27
N ASP A 161 10.23 -16.73 -8.06
CA ASP A 161 9.34 -16.99 -9.19
C ASP A 161 7.90 -17.08 -8.69
N LEU A 162 7.01 -16.29 -9.28
CA LEU A 162 5.60 -16.20 -8.89
C LEU A 162 4.96 -17.59 -8.78
N ASN A 163 5.24 -18.49 -9.72
CA ASN A 163 4.64 -19.83 -9.74
C ASN A 163 5.04 -20.67 -8.53
N LYS A 164 6.23 -20.46 -7.97
CA LYS A 164 6.69 -21.16 -6.76
C LYS A 164 6.04 -20.65 -5.48
N THR A 165 5.51 -19.44 -5.52
CA THR A 165 4.88 -18.78 -4.36
C THR A 165 3.38 -19.04 -4.27
N ILE A 166 2.75 -19.67 -5.27
CA ILE A 166 1.31 -19.93 -5.28
C ILE A 166 0.97 -20.99 -4.23
N LYS A 167 0.22 -20.59 -3.20
CA LYS A 167 -0.32 -21.49 -2.17
C LYS A 167 -1.69 -22.04 -2.55
N ALA A 168 -2.57 -21.21 -3.11
CA ALA A 168 -3.93 -21.60 -3.49
C ALA A 168 -4.50 -20.75 -4.63
N ILE A 169 -5.45 -21.28 -5.40
CA ILE A 169 -6.14 -20.57 -6.49
C ILE A 169 -7.65 -20.82 -6.37
N GLY A 170 -8.42 -19.74 -6.38
CA GLY A 170 -9.88 -19.75 -6.49
C GLY A 170 -10.65 -20.23 -5.26
N LYS A 171 -9.96 -20.75 -4.24
CA LYS A 171 -10.51 -21.15 -2.94
C LYS A 171 -9.39 -21.26 -1.90
N GLY A 172 -9.71 -21.05 -0.64
CA GLY A 172 -8.76 -21.21 0.46
C GLY A 172 -8.92 -20.13 1.53
N ALA A 173 -8.88 -20.54 2.78
CA ALA A 173 -8.82 -19.64 3.92
C ALA A 173 -7.40 -19.06 4.07
N PHE A 174 -7.33 -17.83 4.55
CA PHE A 174 -6.07 -17.13 4.79
C PHE A 174 -6.18 -16.18 5.97
N GLU A 175 -5.01 -15.81 6.49
CA GLU A 175 -4.82 -14.75 7.47
C GLU A 175 -3.74 -13.79 6.94
N THR A 176 -4.01 -12.48 6.88
CA THR A 176 -3.08 -11.52 6.28
C THR A 176 -3.16 -10.12 6.87
N TYR A 177 -2.04 -9.42 6.87
CA TYR A 177 -1.97 -7.98 7.16
C TYR A 177 -1.89 -7.11 5.90
N PHE A 178 -1.84 -7.73 4.71
CA PHE A 178 -1.81 -7.01 3.44
C PHE A 178 -3.21 -6.63 3.02
N TYR A 179 -3.36 -5.42 2.48
CA TYR A 179 -4.61 -5.07 1.83
C TYR A 179 -4.75 -5.78 0.48
N PHE A 180 -5.97 -6.03 0.05
CA PHE A 180 -6.24 -6.67 -1.25
C PHE A 180 -7.60 -6.25 -1.82
N PRO A 181 -7.79 -6.29 -3.15
CA PRO A 181 -9.04 -5.86 -3.77
C PRO A 181 -10.25 -6.62 -3.24
N LYS A 182 -11.33 -5.92 -2.91
CA LYS A 182 -12.51 -6.49 -2.24
C LYS A 182 -13.15 -7.63 -3.04
N GLU A 183 -13.04 -7.62 -4.37
CA GLU A 183 -13.68 -8.58 -5.26
C GLU A 183 -13.05 -9.97 -5.26
N ILE A 184 -11.83 -10.15 -4.71
CA ILE A 184 -11.11 -11.43 -4.80
C ILE A 184 -11.37 -12.38 -3.61
N ALA A 185 -11.96 -11.88 -2.52
CA ALA A 185 -12.24 -12.68 -1.33
C ALA A 185 -13.49 -12.20 -0.59
N VAL A 186 -13.90 -12.95 0.43
CA VAL A 186 -14.83 -12.51 1.47
C VAL A 186 -14.05 -12.40 2.78
N SER A 187 -14.31 -11.36 3.57
CA SER A 187 -13.75 -11.21 4.91
C SER A 187 -14.81 -10.76 5.89
N ALA A 188 -14.70 -11.24 7.13
CA ALA A 188 -15.61 -10.91 8.23
C ALA A 188 -15.11 -9.74 9.10
N ASN A 189 -13.80 -9.50 9.15
CA ASN A 189 -13.16 -8.55 10.07
C ASN A 189 -12.32 -7.46 9.37
N ALA A 190 -12.52 -7.25 8.07
CA ALA A 190 -11.82 -6.23 7.30
C ALA A 190 -12.61 -4.92 7.19
N GLU A 191 -11.89 -3.80 7.20
CA GLU A 191 -12.41 -2.50 6.78
C GLU A 191 -12.35 -2.38 5.26
N VAL A 192 -13.28 -1.61 4.67
CA VAL A 192 -13.25 -1.29 3.24
C VAL A 192 -12.75 0.13 3.05
N ILE A 193 -11.73 0.29 2.21
CA ILE A 193 -11.14 1.59 1.88
C ILE A 193 -10.91 1.70 0.38
N SER A 194 -11.32 2.83 -0.21
CA SER A 194 -11.10 3.10 -1.63
C SER A 194 -9.72 3.73 -1.84
N MET A 195 -8.85 3.05 -2.59
CA MET A 195 -7.48 3.49 -2.87
C MET A 195 -7.24 3.67 -4.38
N PRO A 196 -6.32 4.56 -4.79
CA PRO A 196 -5.95 4.69 -6.20
C PRO A 196 -5.32 3.39 -6.72
N LYS A 197 -5.98 2.77 -7.70
CA LYS A 197 -5.51 1.53 -8.33
C LYS A 197 -4.29 1.77 -9.25
N LEU A 198 -3.58 0.70 -9.61
CA LEU A 198 -2.48 0.75 -10.57
C LEU A 198 -2.98 1.02 -12.01
N ALA A 199 -3.29 2.28 -12.29
CA ALA A 199 -3.74 2.76 -13.59
C ALA A 199 -2.92 3.97 -14.02
N LYS A 200 -2.60 4.08 -15.31
CA LYS A 200 -1.72 5.14 -15.85
C LYS A 200 -2.26 6.54 -15.52
N GLU A 201 -3.58 6.68 -15.52
CA GLU A 201 -4.33 7.89 -15.23
C GLU A 201 -4.03 8.42 -13.82
N ASN A 202 -3.79 7.53 -12.85
CA ASN A 202 -3.47 7.93 -11.48
C ASN A 202 -2.05 8.50 -11.31
N PHE A 203 -1.20 8.40 -12.34
CA PHE A 203 0.14 8.96 -12.34
C PHE A 203 0.23 10.27 -13.14
N GLY A 204 -0.88 10.73 -13.74
CA GLY A 204 -0.96 11.99 -14.48
C GLY A 204 -1.59 13.12 -13.68
N ARG A 205 -1.72 14.29 -14.31
CA ARG A 205 -2.57 15.39 -13.84
C ARG A 205 -4.05 15.08 -14.09
N THR A 206 -4.62 14.15 -13.33
CA THR A 206 -6.03 13.78 -13.43
C THR A 206 -6.84 14.49 -12.35
N THR A 207 -8.00 15.05 -12.73
CA THR A 207 -8.90 15.76 -11.80
C THR A 207 -9.60 14.83 -10.82
N THR A 208 -9.83 13.56 -11.20
CA THR A 208 -10.48 12.55 -10.35
C THR A 208 -9.66 11.25 -10.37
N PRO A 209 -9.20 10.75 -9.22
CA PRO A 209 -8.45 9.50 -9.17
C PRO A 209 -9.34 8.31 -9.54
N LEU A 210 -8.78 7.35 -10.27
CA LEU A 210 -9.41 6.05 -10.48
C LEU A 210 -9.21 5.20 -9.22
N LEU A 211 -10.30 4.96 -8.49
CA LEU A 211 -10.28 4.22 -7.23
C LEU A 211 -10.73 2.77 -7.43
N GLU A 212 -10.32 1.92 -6.50
CA GLU A 212 -10.77 0.55 -6.32
C GLU A 212 -10.92 0.31 -4.82
N ASP A 213 -11.89 -0.53 -4.43
CA ASP A 213 -12.14 -0.85 -3.04
C ASP A 213 -11.25 -2.00 -2.59
N TYR A 214 -10.53 -1.78 -1.48
CA TYR A 214 -9.66 -2.77 -0.87
C TYR A 214 -10.19 -3.16 0.50
N TYR A 215 -10.05 -4.45 0.83
CA TYR A 215 -10.10 -4.90 2.22
C TYR A 215 -8.77 -4.60 2.89
N LEU A 216 -8.84 -4.05 4.10
CA LEU A 216 -7.72 -3.64 4.93
C LEU A 216 -7.95 -4.12 6.38
N SER A 217 -6.87 -4.41 7.11
CA SER A 217 -6.98 -4.69 8.55
C SER A 217 -7.48 -3.46 9.31
N ASN A 218 -8.05 -3.66 10.49
CA ASN A 218 -8.40 -2.57 11.40
C ASN A 218 -7.18 -1.97 12.15
N GLY A 219 -5.95 -2.35 11.78
CA GLY A 219 -4.71 -1.89 12.40
C GLY A 219 -4.23 -2.70 13.60
N LEU A 220 -5.00 -3.66 14.10
CA LEU A 220 -4.62 -4.48 15.27
C LEU A 220 -4.59 -5.97 14.97
N GLU A 221 -5.57 -6.45 14.20
CA GLU A 221 -5.74 -7.86 13.91
C GLU A 221 -5.53 -8.14 12.42
N PRO A 222 -5.03 -9.33 12.05
CA PRO A 222 -4.95 -9.71 10.66
C PRO A 222 -6.35 -9.93 10.09
N ILE A 223 -6.49 -9.64 8.80
CA ILE A 223 -7.68 -9.97 8.01
C ILE A 223 -7.79 -11.48 7.92
N ARG A 224 -8.95 -12.01 8.32
CA ARG A 224 -9.32 -13.41 8.08
C ARG A 224 -10.36 -13.46 6.98
N GLY A 225 -10.15 -14.35 6.02
CA GLY A 225 -11.03 -14.44 4.87
C GLY A 225 -10.92 -15.73 4.11
N GLU A 226 -11.79 -15.86 3.11
CA GLU A 226 -11.82 -16.97 2.17
C GLU A 226 -11.80 -16.45 0.74
N LEU A 227 -10.93 -17.02 -0.09
CA LEU A 227 -10.80 -16.65 -1.49
C LEU A 227 -12.07 -16.96 -2.30
N LYS A 228 -12.38 -16.06 -3.23
CA LYS A 228 -13.31 -16.30 -4.34
C LYS A 228 -12.57 -16.90 -5.53
N SER A 229 -13.32 -17.36 -6.54
CA SER A 229 -12.78 -17.88 -7.81
C SER A 229 -11.88 -16.89 -8.58
N SER A 230 -12.08 -15.59 -8.35
CA SER A 230 -11.31 -14.47 -8.89
C SER A 230 -9.99 -14.20 -8.16
N GLY A 231 -9.75 -14.85 -7.02
CA GLY A 231 -8.55 -14.65 -6.19
C GLY A 231 -7.57 -15.81 -6.26
N ALA A 232 -6.33 -15.52 -5.86
CA ALA A 232 -5.28 -16.49 -5.58
C ALA A 232 -4.54 -16.08 -4.30
N LEU A 233 -3.87 -17.04 -3.67
CA LEU A 233 -3.10 -16.85 -2.46
C LEU A 233 -1.62 -17.07 -2.76
N ILE A 234 -0.82 -16.04 -2.54
CA ILE A 234 0.64 -16.11 -2.59
C ILE A 234 1.15 -16.32 -1.17
N ARG A 235 2.16 -17.17 -1.02
CA ARG A 235 2.97 -17.28 0.19
C ARG A 235 4.41 -16.93 -0.14
N ILE A 236 4.94 -15.93 0.54
CA ILE A 236 6.34 -15.52 0.47
C ILE A 236 6.83 -15.24 1.89
N GLU A 237 7.93 -15.88 2.28
CA GLU A 237 8.30 -16.01 3.69
C GLU A 237 7.12 -16.53 4.53
N ASP A 238 6.84 -15.86 5.65
CA ASP A 238 5.74 -16.18 6.56
C ASP A 238 4.44 -15.43 6.25
N HIS A 239 4.38 -14.70 5.12
CA HIS A 239 3.21 -13.90 4.78
C HIS A 239 2.35 -14.57 3.70
N GLU A 240 1.05 -14.61 3.98
CA GLU A 240 0.02 -14.97 3.01
C GLU A 240 -0.59 -13.70 2.42
N ILE A 241 -0.61 -13.59 1.10
CA ILE A 241 -0.97 -12.37 0.38
C ILE A 241 -2.01 -12.72 -0.68
N PRO A 242 -3.30 -12.36 -0.45
CA PRO A 242 -4.34 -12.52 -1.44
C PRO A 242 -4.12 -11.58 -2.63
N VAL A 243 -4.24 -12.11 -3.84
CA VAL A 243 -4.05 -11.36 -5.08
C VAL A 243 -5.10 -11.69 -6.13
N PRO A 244 -5.40 -10.79 -7.09
CA PRO A 244 -6.26 -11.11 -8.22
C PRO A 244 -5.68 -12.25 -9.06
N ARG A 245 -6.50 -13.24 -9.41
CA ARG A 245 -6.08 -14.37 -10.25
C ARG A 245 -5.52 -13.94 -11.61
N THR A 246 -6.00 -12.82 -12.14
CA THR A 246 -5.55 -12.24 -13.42
C THR A 246 -4.06 -11.92 -13.45
N ILE A 247 -3.39 -11.81 -12.30
CA ILE A 247 -1.95 -11.59 -12.26
C ILE A 247 -1.15 -12.86 -12.54
N LEU A 248 -1.78 -14.04 -12.45
CA LEU A 248 -1.15 -15.34 -12.72
C LEU A 248 -1.08 -15.64 -14.22
N ASP A 249 -2.08 -15.18 -15.00
CA ASP A 249 -2.22 -15.43 -16.45
C ASP A 249 -1.12 -14.76 -17.29
#